data_AF-A0AAU9GFR0-F1
#
_entry.id   AF-A0AAU9GFR0-F1
#
_cell.length_a   1.000
_cell.length_b   1.000
_cell.length_c   1.000
_cell.angle_alpha   90.00
_cell.angle_beta   90.00
_cell.angle_gamma   90.00
#
_symmetry.space_group_name_H-M   'P 1'
#
loop_
_entity.id
_entity.type
_entity.pdbx_description
1 polymer ?
#
loop_
_entity_poly.entity_id
_entity_poly.type
_entity_poly.pdbx_seq_one_letter_code
_entity_poly.pdbx_strand_id
1 'polypeptide(L)'
;MSFCKIESYGQIEFELTVYTGNLFSDLFSALLSWPHTGMTKVCVRQQRNTISRMASSKSVTTFGCLLVLIHILTPTAANVHPVLTHKNASSLLGQLVTSSTLVWESYDQKDATQLSFAVEGGKYITEDEHYSIYVCRVTIDGVHTSGHTEKILQAHKCVAAHYKHGKYDNFDVLMNKGHLGKVGWKHWRKFDAGVPVGAIRIGDDSFIGRHRATHQQSLEGIATHWGADFNLGRLDPLGLGKIMVIESDREKYYDEGEVLIETEPFRYELRDIKLDRLRTDLRQNLTELATGKLENLGDKYSTVETVMTYSFDYIQYWGSHEGVARGLPTKIFEKDIIIPAEINWALKTSEKRFENKAVHTKLWPGTAINVTLRGTYVTLEAPYTAKLFAFYYGSEDSVSRKISADVRKSYLKEVKLEFSPVYWIENGTLVPTTTTTTTSTSTTTHATTTSTNEPTPINEPPLVHVKHMGEKHSGPDTLEETLHDSPGSNEVNTHVAPENMSSNPGKDVALAGFGVNAAESISIRGSAFLTLLLTLFLSL
;
A
#
# COMPACT_ATOMS: atom_id res chain seq x y z
N MET A 1 26.06 -81.35 16.76
CA MET A 1 27.16 -80.39 16.52
C MET A 1 26.64 -79.04 16.97
N SER A 2 27.27 -78.50 18.01
CA SER A 2 26.77 -77.44 18.88
C SER A 2 27.69 -76.22 18.82
N PHE A 3 27.23 -75.14 19.46
CA PHE A 3 27.88 -73.86 19.81
C PHE A 3 27.74 -72.75 18.73
N CYS A 4 27.43 -71.49 19.05
CA CYS A 4 27.54 -70.80 20.33
C CYS A 4 26.48 -69.69 20.51
N LYS A 5 26.11 -69.49 21.77
CA LYS A 5 25.19 -68.51 22.38
C LYS A 5 26.01 -67.43 23.05
N ILE A 6 25.61 -66.15 23.01
CA ILE A 6 25.84 -65.18 24.11
C ILE A 6 24.59 -64.28 24.25
N GLU A 7 23.95 -64.36 25.42
CA GLU A 7 23.02 -63.37 25.98
C GLU A 7 23.81 -62.42 26.91
N SER A 8 23.34 -61.18 27.13
CA SER A 8 23.21 -60.56 28.47
C SER A 8 22.89 -59.05 28.45
N TYR A 9 21.71 -58.71 28.99
CA TYR A 9 21.31 -57.68 29.99
C TYR A 9 22.16 -56.43 30.36
N GLY A 10 21.41 -55.34 30.67
CA GLY A 10 21.72 -54.22 31.60
C GLY A 10 21.21 -52.86 31.07
N GLN A 11 20.08 -52.26 31.47
CA GLN A 11 19.64 -51.60 32.73
C GLN A 11 20.35 -50.25 33.07
N ILE A 12 19.61 -49.16 32.80
CA ILE A 12 19.37 -47.87 33.53
C ILE A 12 20.56 -47.05 34.07
N GLU A 13 20.64 -45.76 33.69
CA GLU A 13 20.60 -44.61 34.64
C GLU A 13 20.40 -43.26 33.92
N PHE A 14 19.42 -42.49 34.42
CA PHE A 14 19.21 -41.08 34.12
C PHE A 14 19.96 -40.28 35.18
N GLU A 15 20.81 -39.35 34.78
CA GLU A 15 21.35 -38.33 35.68
C GLU A 15 20.94 -36.94 35.19
N LEU A 16 20.06 -36.33 35.99
CA LEU A 16 19.55 -34.97 35.84
C LEU A 16 20.45 -34.09 36.71
N THR A 17 21.26 -33.23 36.10
CA THR A 17 22.01 -32.20 36.85
C THR A 17 21.49 -30.81 36.47
N VAL A 18 20.76 -30.22 37.41
CA VAL A 18 20.44 -28.79 37.47
C VAL A 18 21.58 -28.13 38.25
N TYR A 19 22.21 -27.08 37.69
CA TYR A 19 22.85 -26.07 38.52
C TYR A 19 22.66 -24.65 37.95
N THR A 20 22.16 -23.83 38.84
CA THR A 20 21.95 -22.39 38.82
C THR A 20 23.25 -21.58 38.90
N GLY A 21 23.25 -20.37 38.35
CA GLY A 21 23.83 -19.21 39.04
C GLY A 21 25.10 -18.55 38.45
N ASN A 22 24.87 -17.41 37.79
CA ASN A 22 25.44 -16.08 38.06
C ASN A 22 26.96 -15.74 37.98
N LEU A 23 27.15 -14.60 37.27
CA LEU A 23 28.08 -13.47 37.47
C LEU A 23 29.53 -13.49 36.93
N PHE A 24 29.74 -12.60 35.94
CA PHE A 24 30.65 -11.44 35.90
C PHE A 24 32.15 -11.56 36.29
N SER A 25 32.96 -10.83 35.51
CA SER A 25 34.40 -10.48 35.69
C SER A 25 35.38 -11.60 35.32
N ASP A 26 36.56 -11.39 34.74
CA ASP A 26 37.29 -10.16 34.47
C ASP A 26 38.38 -10.39 33.41
N LEU A 27 38.93 -9.27 32.95
CA LEU A 27 40.00 -9.11 31.98
C LEU A 27 41.41 -9.58 32.42
N PHE A 28 42.27 -9.72 31.40
CA PHE A 28 43.70 -9.35 31.32
C PHE A 28 44.83 -10.40 31.53
N SER A 29 45.79 -10.31 30.59
CA SER A 29 47.22 -10.73 30.62
C SER A 29 47.53 -12.06 29.89
N ALA A 30 48.21 -12.11 28.73
CA ALA A 30 49.49 -11.57 28.24
C ALA A 30 50.67 -12.57 28.34
N LEU A 31 51.20 -12.88 27.14
CA LEU A 31 52.62 -13.00 26.74
C LEU A 31 53.51 -14.20 27.14
N LEU A 32 54.12 -14.74 26.07
CA LEU A 32 55.50 -15.28 25.89
C LEU A 32 55.82 -16.73 26.30
N SER A 33 56.11 -17.58 25.31
CA SER A 33 57.49 -18.04 25.04
C SER A 33 57.60 -18.98 23.82
N TRP A 34 58.63 -18.69 23.01
CA TRP A 34 59.31 -19.49 21.96
C TRP A 34 60.14 -20.64 22.59
N PRO A 35 60.86 -21.57 21.88
CA PRO A 35 61.53 -21.37 20.57
C PRO A 35 61.77 -22.60 19.63
N HIS A 36 62.41 -22.29 18.48
CA HIS A 36 63.44 -23.05 17.71
C HIS A 36 63.07 -24.43 17.10
N THR A 37 63.31 -24.75 15.82
CA THR A 37 64.53 -24.78 14.97
C THR A 37 64.06 -25.28 13.57
N GLY A 38 64.65 -25.05 12.38
CA GLY A 38 65.85 -24.40 11.86
C GLY A 38 65.71 -24.42 10.31
N MET A 39 66.16 -23.38 9.59
CA MET A 39 67.37 -23.36 8.72
C MET A 39 67.36 -24.43 7.61
N THR A 40 67.64 -24.20 6.32
CA THR A 40 68.40 -23.20 5.54
C THR A 40 68.23 -23.63 4.05
N LYS A 41 68.41 -22.88 2.95
CA LYS A 41 69.48 -21.97 2.50
C LYS A 41 69.00 -21.37 1.15
N VAL A 42 69.05 -20.04 0.97
CA VAL A 42 70.02 -19.26 0.16
C VAL A 42 69.66 -19.18 -1.34
N CYS A 43 69.28 -18.05 -1.95
CA CYS A 43 69.80 -16.66 -2.04
C CYS A 43 70.48 -16.45 -3.41
N VAL A 44 70.00 -15.52 -4.22
CA VAL A 44 70.84 -14.63 -5.06
C VAL A 44 70.15 -13.25 -5.13
N ARG A 45 71.00 -12.23 -5.18
CA ARG A 45 70.84 -10.82 -4.80
C ARG A 45 71.26 -9.94 -5.99
N GLN A 46 70.60 -8.80 -6.20
CA GLN A 46 71.22 -7.62 -6.83
C GLN A 46 70.35 -6.38 -6.48
N GLN A 47 70.72 -5.52 -5.51
CA GLN A 47 71.53 -4.27 -5.63
C GLN A 47 71.09 -3.39 -6.82
N ARG A 48 70.93 -2.06 -6.76
CA ARG A 48 71.10 -0.99 -5.75
C ARG A 48 70.63 0.29 -6.49
N ASN A 49 69.98 1.25 -5.83
CA ASN A 49 70.41 2.67 -5.81
C ASN A 49 69.33 3.63 -5.24
N THR A 50 69.86 4.50 -4.40
CA THR A 50 69.35 5.65 -3.65
C THR A 50 69.01 6.87 -4.52
N ILE A 51 67.97 7.64 -4.19
CA ILE A 51 67.97 9.13 -4.13
C ILE A 51 66.93 9.61 -3.09
N SER A 52 67.35 10.58 -2.28
CA SER A 52 66.67 11.31 -1.19
C SER A 52 65.79 12.49 -1.64
N ARG A 53 64.68 12.80 -0.94
CA ARG A 53 64.41 14.12 -0.29
C ARG A 53 63.01 14.24 0.35
N MET A 54 63.03 15.00 1.45
CA MET A 54 61.99 15.53 2.35
C MET A 54 60.59 15.83 1.78
N ALA A 55 59.53 15.53 2.56
CA ALA A 55 58.70 16.54 3.26
C ALA A 55 57.45 15.92 3.93
N SER A 56 57.24 16.30 5.20
CA SER A 56 55.96 16.68 5.84
C SER A 56 54.65 16.02 5.38
N SER A 57 53.98 15.30 6.28
CA SER A 57 52.68 15.70 6.84
C SER A 57 52.13 14.61 7.76
N LYS A 58 51.67 15.00 8.95
CA LYS A 58 50.99 14.14 9.92
C LYS A 58 49.50 14.03 9.59
N SER A 59 48.88 12.95 10.07
CA SER A 59 47.45 12.83 10.38
C SER A 59 46.51 12.31 9.27
N VAL A 60 46.57 11.01 8.96
CA VAL A 60 45.41 10.24 8.44
C VAL A 60 45.50 8.79 8.94
N THR A 61 45.18 8.55 10.22
CA THR A 61 45.00 7.18 10.75
C THR A 61 43.99 7.18 11.89
N THR A 62 42.78 7.67 11.64
CA THR A 62 41.64 7.51 12.58
C THR A 62 40.27 7.40 11.91
N PHE A 63 40.18 7.33 10.57
CA PHE A 63 38.91 7.17 9.84
C PHE A 63 38.67 5.77 9.25
N GLY A 64 39.66 4.87 9.34
CA GLY A 64 39.57 3.52 8.74
C GLY A 64 38.81 2.48 9.57
N CYS A 65 38.76 2.62 10.90
CA CYS A 65 38.12 1.61 11.76
C CYS A 65 36.61 1.82 12.00
N LEU A 66 36.06 3.00 11.68
CA LEU A 66 34.62 3.25 11.87
C LEU A 66 33.77 2.72 10.70
N LEU A 67 34.32 2.64 9.49
CA LEU A 67 33.61 2.12 8.31
C LEU A 67 33.51 0.59 8.30
N VAL A 68 34.44 -0.11 8.95
CA VAL A 68 34.38 -1.58 9.07
C VAL A 68 33.32 -2.02 10.08
N LEU A 69 33.01 -1.20 11.10
CA LEU A 69 31.96 -1.52 12.08
C LEU A 69 30.54 -1.28 11.55
N ILE A 70 30.34 -0.39 10.57
CA ILE A 70 29.03 -0.12 9.98
C ILE A 70 28.59 -1.25 9.02
N HIS A 71 29.52 -2.04 8.47
CA HIS A 71 29.19 -3.20 7.64
C HIS A 71 28.84 -4.48 8.41
N ILE A 72 28.96 -4.49 9.75
CA ILE A 72 28.66 -5.69 10.56
C ILE A 72 27.23 -5.64 11.14
N LEU A 73 26.50 -4.52 10.96
CA LEU A 73 25.14 -4.33 11.50
C LEU A 73 24.05 -4.20 10.44
N THR A 74 24.35 -4.42 9.16
CA THR A 74 23.28 -4.50 8.15
C THR A 74 22.57 -5.85 8.26
N PRO A 75 21.26 -5.90 8.55
CA PRO A 75 20.51 -7.14 8.42
C PRO A 75 20.71 -7.65 6.99
N THR A 76 21.09 -8.91 6.84
CA THR A 76 21.14 -9.61 5.56
C THR A 76 19.72 -9.72 5.04
N ALA A 77 19.22 -8.67 4.38
CA ALA A 77 18.01 -8.77 3.60
C ALA A 77 18.29 -9.70 2.42
N ALA A 78 17.42 -10.68 2.20
CA ALA A 78 17.51 -11.57 1.05
C ALA A 78 17.50 -10.76 -0.26
N ASN A 79 18.27 -11.20 -1.25
CA ASN A 79 18.28 -10.56 -2.57
C ASN A 79 16.92 -10.80 -3.25
N VAL A 80 16.26 -9.70 -3.62
CA VAL A 80 14.93 -9.67 -4.20
C VAL A 80 15.03 -9.27 -5.67
N HIS A 81 14.46 -10.10 -6.54
CA HIS A 81 14.36 -9.85 -7.99
C HIS A 81 12.88 -9.75 -8.41
N PRO A 82 12.49 -8.74 -9.19
CA PRO A 82 11.10 -8.59 -9.60
C PRO A 82 10.67 -9.70 -10.59
N VAL A 83 9.39 -10.07 -10.53
CA VAL A 83 8.78 -11.01 -11.49
C VAL A 83 8.26 -10.25 -12.69
N LEU A 84 8.52 -10.75 -13.90
CA LEU A 84 8.03 -10.16 -15.14
C LEU A 84 6.66 -10.76 -15.50
N THR A 85 5.62 -9.92 -15.61
CA THR A 85 4.29 -10.34 -16.06
C THR A 85 3.94 -9.78 -17.44
N HIS A 86 2.97 -10.40 -18.10
CA HIS A 86 2.58 -10.14 -19.49
C HIS A 86 2.10 -8.69 -19.73
N LYS A 87 2.46 -8.09 -20.87
CA LYS A 87 1.99 -6.77 -21.34
C LYS A 87 0.54 -6.87 -21.84
N ASN A 88 -0.43 -6.23 -21.17
CA ASN A 88 -1.75 -6.01 -21.76
C ASN A 88 -2.10 -4.51 -21.86
N ALA A 89 -2.05 -4.03 -23.11
CA ALA A 89 -2.83 -2.93 -23.70
C ALA A 89 -2.89 -1.50 -23.09
N SER A 90 -1.95 -1.10 -22.24
CA SER A 90 -1.70 0.35 -21.95
C SER A 90 -0.25 0.79 -22.22
N SER A 91 0.56 -0.07 -22.86
CA SER A 91 1.99 0.13 -23.07
C SER A 91 2.36 0.99 -24.28
N LEU A 92 1.77 2.17 -24.47
CA LEU A 92 2.35 3.19 -25.35
C LEU A 92 3.75 3.67 -24.88
N LEU A 93 4.19 3.25 -23.69
CA LEU A 93 5.52 3.49 -23.13
C LEU A 93 6.38 2.23 -22.90
N GLY A 94 6.00 1.05 -23.39
CA GLY A 94 6.92 -0.10 -23.44
C GLY A 94 7.43 -0.68 -22.10
N GLN A 95 6.96 -0.19 -20.95
CA GLN A 95 7.37 -0.69 -19.63
C GLN A 95 6.85 -2.11 -19.41
N LEU A 96 7.75 -3.08 -19.19
CA LEU A 96 7.41 -4.38 -18.59
C LEU A 96 6.87 -4.07 -17.19
N VAL A 97 5.59 -4.33 -16.95
CA VAL A 97 5.05 -4.24 -15.59
C VAL A 97 5.57 -5.46 -14.86
N THR A 98 6.51 -5.22 -13.96
CA THR A 98 6.90 -6.20 -12.95
C THR A 98 5.73 -6.32 -11.99
N SER A 99 5.20 -7.52 -11.78
CA SER A 99 4.19 -7.71 -10.74
C SER A 99 4.74 -7.19 -9.42
N SER A 100 4.01 -6.27 -8.77
CA SER A 100 4.35 -5.82 -7.42
C SER A 100 3.92 -6.82 -6.36
N THR A 101 3.24 -7.92 -6.75
CA THR A 101 2.75 -8.96 -5.84
C THR A 101 3.66 -10.18 -5.78
N LEU A 102 4.36 -10.47 -6.88
CA LEU A 102 5.26 -11.62 -6.98
C LEU A 102 6.72 -11.20 -7.09
N VAL A 103 7.57 -11.90 -6.36
CA VAL A 103 9.00 -11.61 -6.25
C VAL A 103 9.79 -12.91 -6.24
N TRP A 104 10.92 -12.96 -6.94
CA TRP A 104 11.91 -14.01 -6.77
C TRP A 104 12.85 -13.65 -5.62
N GLU A 105 13.02 -14.56 -4.68
CA GLU A 105 13.89 -14.37 -3.53
C GLU A 105 14.83 -15.56 -3.38
N SER A 106 16.11 -15.31 -3.14
CA SER A 106 17.09 -16.38 -2.95
C SER A 106 16.75 -17.19 -1.70
N TYR A 107 16.75 -18.51 -1.83
CA TYR A 107 16.40 -19.42 -0.73
C TYR A 107 17.43 -19.31 0.40
N ASP A 108 16.95 -19.08 1.63
CA ASP A 108 17.76 -19.14 2.85
C ASP A 108 17.23 -20.24 3.78
N GLN A 109 18.05 -21.26 4.00
CA GLN A 109 17.73 -22.36 4.92
C GLN A 109 17.48 -21.88 6.36
N LYS A 110 18.08 -20.75 6.76
CA LYS A 110 17.92 -20.20 8.12
C LYS A 110 16.56 -19.55 8.34
N ASP A 111 15.89 -19.11 7.28
CA ASP A 111 14.59 -18.47 7.36
C ASP A 111 13.47 -19.50 7.16
N ALA A 112 13.00 -20.07 8.27
CA ALA A 112 11.87 -21.00 8.26
C ALA A 112 10.55 -20.36 7.80
N THR A 113 10.44 -19.02 7.85
CA THR A 113 9.21 -18.31 7.48
C THR A 113 9.15 -17.99 5.99
N GLN A 114 10.28 -18.05 5.28
CA GLN A 114 10.35 -17.72 3.86
C GLN A 114 9.34 -18.55 3.05
N LEU A 115 9.33 -19.86 3.21
CA LEU A 115 8.45 -20.74 2.42
C LEU A 115 6.95 -20.58 2.72
N SER A 116 6.57 -19.91 3.81
CA SER A 116 5.16 -19.64 4.11
C SER A 116 4.50 -18.69 3.09
N PHE A 117 5.30 -17.84 2.44
CA PHE A 117 4.83 -16.92 1.39
C PHE A 117 5.15 -17.43 -0.02
N ALA A 118 5.74 -18.62 -0.15
CA ALA A 118 6.13 -19.17 -1.44
C ALA A 118 4.91 -19.68 -2.23
N VAL A 119 4.98 -19.58 -3.56
CA VAL A 119 3.92 -20.04 -4.46
C VAL A 119 3.94 -21.57 -4.53
N GLU A 120 2.82 -22.19 -4.17
CA GLU A 120 2.64 -23.64 -4.22
C GLU A 120 2.59 -24.16 -5.66
N GLY A 121 3.50 -25.09 -5.94
CA GLY A 121 3.60 -25.81 -7.20
C GLY A 121 2.74 -27.07 -7.27
N GLY A 122 2.42 -27.67 -6.12
CA GLY A 122 1.78 -28.97 -6.00
C GLY A 122 2.06 -29.56 -4.61
N LYS A 123 1.91 -30.88 -4.49
CA LYS A 123 2.16 -31.64 -3.27
C LYS A 123 3.09 -32.81 -3.51
N TYR A 124 4.01 -33.02 -2.59
CA TYR A 124 4.82 -34.22 -2.49
C TYR A 124 4.10 -35.22 -1.60
N ILE A 125 3.93 -36.45 -2.10
CA ILE A 125 3.17 -37.51 -1.43
C ILE A 125 4.09 -38.74 -1.29
N THR A 126 4.35 -39.13 -0.05
CA THR A 126 5.01 -40.39 0.33
C THR A 126 4.20 -41.10 1.40
N GLU A 127 4.61 -42.32 1.74
CA GLU A 127 3.92 -43.19 2.69
C GLU A 127 3.88 -42.51 4.08
N ASP A 128 4.97 -41.81 4.42
CA ASP A 128 5.17 -41.16 5.71
C ASP A 128 5.09 -39.62 5.67
N GLU A 129 5.39 -38.99 4.52
CA GLU A 129 5.48 -37.52 4.41
C GLU A 129 4.54 -36.95 3.34
N HIS A 130 3.83 -35.88 3.72
CA HIS A 130 2.98 -35.08 2.84
C HIS A 130 3.33 -33.59 3.03
N TYR A 131 3.87 -32.94 2.01
CA TYR A 131 4.24 -31.52 2.09
C TYR A 131 4.04 -30.80 0.76
N SER A 132 3.83 -29.48 0.81
CA SER A 132 3.71 -28.64 -0.38
C SER A 132 5.07 -28.44 -1.04
N ILE A 133 5.12 -28.57 -2.37
CA ILE A 133 6.28 -28.20 -3.17
C ILE A 133 6.09 -26.78 -3.66
N TYR A 134 7.18 -26.01 -3.75
CA TYR A 134 7.14 -24.61 -4.10
C TYR A 134 7.81 -24.36 -5.44
N VAL A 135 7.35 -23.35 -6.16
CA VAL A 135 7.95 -22.92 -7.43
C VAL A 135 9.34 -22.32 -7.15
N CYS A 136 10.37 -22.90 -7.76
CA CYS A 136 11.73 -22.40 -7.70
C CYS A 136 12.28 -22.11 -9.11
N ARG A 137 13.37 -21.35 -9.17
CA ARG A 137 14.17 -21.19 -10.39
C ARG A 137 15.66 -21.28 -10.09
N VAL A 138 16.40 -21.73 -11.09
CA VAL A 138 17.86 -21.81 -11.09
C VAL A 138 18.40 -21.19 -12.36
N THR A 139 19.61 -20.63 -12.30
CA THR A 139 20.31 -20.10 -13.47
C THR A 139 21.29 -21.15 -13.96
N ILE A 140 21.05 -21.69 -15.14
CA ILE A 140 21.86 -22.75 -15.74
C ILE A 140 22.39 -22.22 -17.08
N ASP A 141 23.71 -22.18 -17.24
CA ASP A 141 24.36 -21.67 -18.45
C ASP A 141 23.85 -20.26 -18.88
N GLY A 142 23.52 -19.43 -17.89
CA GLY A 142 22.98 -18.08 -18.09
C GLY A 142 21.46 -18.00 -18.35
N VAL A 143 20.76 -19.14 -18.36
CA VAL A 143 19.31 -19.21 -18.62
C VAL A 143 18.57 -19.57 -17.34
N HIS A 144 17.54 -18.78 -17.01
CA HIS A 144 16.66 -19.10 -15.89
C HIS A 144 15.73 -20.26 -16.26
N THR A 145 15.73 -21.29 -15.42
CA THR A 145 14.91 -22.49 -15.57
C THR A 145 14.12 -22.71 -14.30
N SER A 146 12.81 -22.87 -14.43
CA SER A 146 11.91 -23.16 -13.31
C SER A 146 11.92 -24.64 -12.95
N GLY A 147 11.53 -24.90 -11.71
CA GLY A 147 11.40 -26.23 -11.14
C GLY A 147 10.51 -26.20 -9.92
N HIS A 148 10.61 -27.26 -9.11
CA HIS A 148 9.95 -27.34 -7.81
C HIS A 148 10.93 -27.63 -6.69
N THR A 149 10.60 -27.24 -5.46
CA THR A 149 11.40 -27.63 -4.31
C THR A 149 11.11 -29.07 -3.89
N GLU A 150 12.15 -29.78 -3.48
CA GLU A 150 12.06 -31.11 -2.85
C GLU A 150 12.79 -31.04 -1.51
N LYS A 151 12.16 -31.60 -0.47
CA LYS A 151 12.76 -31.64 0.87
C LYS A 151 13.72 -32.82 0.94
N ILE A 152 15.00 -32.55 1.21
CA ILE A 152 16.03 -33.58 1.40
C ILE A 152 16.63 -33.37 2.79
N LEU A 153 16.35 -34.29 3.71
CA LEU A 153 16.69 -34.18 5.13
C LEU A 153 16.03 -32.94 5.76
N GLN A 154 16.80 -31.89 6.03
CA GLN A 154 16.38 -30.64 6.68
C GLN A 154 16.55 -29.41 5.77
N ALA A 155 16.81 -29.62 4.47
CA ALA A 155 16.99 -28.55 3.51
C ALA A 155 16.09 -28.77 2.28
N HIS A 156 15.64 -27.69 1.67
CA HIS A 156 15.01 -27.77 0.36
C HIS A 156 16.07 -27.66 -0.74
N LYS A 157 15.93 -28.47 -1.78
CA LYS A 157 16.67 -28.33 -3.04
C LYS A 157 15.71 -28.00 -4.17
N CYS A 158 16.14 -27.23 -5.14
CA CYS A 158 15.36 -26.99 -6.35
C CYS A 158 15.60 -28.09 -7.36
N VAL A 159 14.52 -28.74 -7.81
CA VAL A 159 14.50 -29.77 -8.84
C VAL A 159 14.05 -29.13 -10.16
N ALA A 160 14.96 -28.97 -11.11
CA ALA A 160 14.73 -28.28 -12.37
C ALA A 160 15.26 -29.08 -13.57
N ALA A 161 14.64 -28.88 -14.74
CA ALA A 161 15.01 -29.55 -15.98
C ALA A 161 16.42 -29.18 -16.44
N HIS A 162 17.35 -30.14 -16.37
CA HIS A 162 18.70 -30.01 -16.88
C HIS A 162 19.35 -31.37 -17.21
N TYR A 163 20.18 -31.40 -18.25
CA TYR A 163 20.77 -32.61 -18.81
C TYR A 163 21.82 -33.34 -17.95
N LYS A 164 22.37 -32.73 -16.88
CA LYS A 164 23.48 -33.30 -16.09
C LYS A 164 23.18 -33.52 -14.61
N HIS A 165 22.40 -32.64 -13.99
CA HIS A 165 22.05 -32.70 -12.56
C HIS A 165 20.71 -32.00 -12.38
N GLY A 166 19.71 -32.69 -11.84
CA GLY A 166 18.37 -32.15 -11.64
C GLY A 166 18.21 -31.32 -10.37
N LYS A 167 19.13 -31.42 -9.39
CA LYS A 167 18.95 -30.88 -8.04
C LYS A 167 19.98 -29.80 -7.71
N TYR A 168 19.54 -28.66 -7.18
CA TYR A 168 20.35 -27.48 -6.93
C TYR A 168 20.16 -26.96 -5.50
N ASP A 169 21.27 -26.63 -4.83
CA ASP A 169 21.27 -26.06 -3.48
C ASP A 169 21.07 -24.53 -3.48
N ASN A 170 21.58 -23.84 -4.51
CA ASN A 170 21.41 -22.40 -4.68
C ASN A 170 20.33 -22.12 -5.71
N PHE A 171 19.22 -21.52 -5.28
CA PHE A 171 18.07 -21.24 -6.13
C PHE A 171 17.26 -20.07 -5.57
N ASP A 172 16.40 -19.51 -6.40
CA ASP A 172 15.39 -18.55 -5.97
C ASP A 172 14.02 -19.23 -5.86
N VAL A 173 13.20 -18.79 -4.92
CA VAL A 173 11.81 -19.21 -4.73
C VAL A 173 10.89 -18.09 -5.19
N LEU A 174 9.78 -18.46 -5.83
CA LEU A 174 8.75 -17.50 -6.20
C LEU A 174 7.88 -17.18 -4.98
N MET A 175 7.95 -15.93 -4.53
CA MET A 175 7.27 -15.41 -3.35
C MET A 175 6.02 -14.62 -3.75
N ASN A 176 4.90 -14.91 -3.12
CA ASN A 176 3.68 -14.08 -3.15
C ASN A 176 3.65 -13.16 -1.94
N LYS A 177 4.42 -12.07 -2.01
CA LYS A 177 4.64 -11.20 -0.86
C LYS A 177 3.33 -10.55 -0.42
N GLY A 178 2.89 -10.93 0.78
CA GLY A 178 1.66 -10.44 1.40
C GLY A 178 0.37 -11.02 0.81
N HIS A 179 0.42 -12.16 0.11
CA HIS A 179 -0.74 -12.96 -0.33
C HIS A 179 -1.84 -12.20 -1.09
N LEU A 180 -1.46 -11.13 -1.81
CA LEU A 180 -2.40 -10.40 -2.67
C LEU A 180 -2.24 -10.72 -4.15
N GLY A 181 -1.19 -11.43 -4.56
CA GLY A 181 -1.18 -12.02 -5.88
C GLY A 181 -2.18 -13.17 -5.91
N LYS A 182 -3.27 -13.06 -6.68
CA LYS A 182 -4.13 -14.21 -6.92
C LYS A 182 -3.47 -15.08 -7.99
N VAL A 183 -2.64 -16.02 -7.54
CA VAL A 183 -1.98 -17.00 -8.41
C VAL A 183 -2.86 -18.22 -8.60
N GLY A 184 -2.82 -18.82 -9.79
CA GLY A 184 -3.58 -20.01 -10.11
C GLY A 184 -2.96 -20.77 -11.26
N TRP A 185 -3.29 -22.06 -11.35
CA TRP A 185 -2.87 -22.93 -12.44
C TRP A 185 -3.98 -22.99 -13.48
N LYS A 186 -3.67 -22.61 -14.72
CA LYS A 186 -4.61 -22.64 -15.84
C LYS A 186 -4.20 -23.71 -16.83
N HIS A 187 -5.16 -24.57 -17.18
CA HIS A 187 -4.95 -25.59 -18.19
C HIS A 187 -4.47 -24.95 -19.51
N TRP A 188 -3.50 -25.61 -20.13
CA TRP A 188 -2.91 -25.20 -21.40
C TRP A 188 -2.60 -26.44 -22.25
N ARG A 189 -2.83 -26.31 -23.56
CA ARG A 189 -2.43 -27.28 -24.59
C ARG A 189 -1.84 -26.56 -25.80
N LYS A 190 -1.03 -27.27 -26.60
CA LYS A 190 -0.36 -26.75 -27.81
C LYS A 190 -1.26 -26.13 -28.88
N PHE A 191 -2.56 -26.43 -28.83
CA PHE A 191 -3.57 -25.92 -29.77
C PHE A 191 -4.44 -24.82 -29.18
N ASP A 192 -4.17 -24.40 -27.95
CA ASP A 192 -4.80 -23.21 -27.40
C ASP A 192 -4.32 -21.96 -28.15
N ALA A 193 -5.09 -20.87 -28.05
CA ALA A 193 -4.83 -19.61 -28.72
C ALA A 193 -3.66 -18.82 -28.10
N GLY A 194 -2.53 -19.49 -27.86
CA GLY A 194 -1.30 -18.94 -27.29
C GLY A 194 -1.15 -19.18 -25.79
N VAL A 195 -0.25 -18.40 -25.18
CA VAL A 195 0.00 -18.42 -23.74
C VAL A 195 -1.14 -17.72 -23.01
N PRO A 196 -1.67 -18.28 -21.91
CA PRO A 196 -2.75 -17.64 -21.17
C PRO A 196 -2.38 -16.23 -20.67
N VAL A 197 -3.33 -15.30 -20.72
CA VAL A 197 -3.17 -13.96 -20.13
C VAL A 197 -2.87 -14.09 -18.63
N GLY A 198 -1.89 -13.31 -18.17
CA GLY A 198 -1.41 -13.36 -16.78
C GLY A 198 -0.34 -14.42 -16.52
N ALA A 199 0.09 -15.19 -17.54
CA ALA A 199 1.17 -16.15 -17.37
C ALA A 199 2.46 -15.50 -16.87
N ILE A 200 3.07 -16.15 -15.87
CA ILE A 200 4.26 -15.64 -15.19
C ILE A 200 5.51 -16.07 -15.95
N ARG A 201 6.36 -15.09 -16.28
CA ARG A 201 7.62 -15.34 -16.97
C ARG A 201 8.74 -15.69 -15.99
N ILE A 202 9.64 -16.56 -16.44
CA ILE A 202 10.84 -16.95 -15.69
C ILE A 202 12.05 -16.14 -16.17
N GLY A 203 12.11 -15.90 -17.47
CA GLY A 203 13.12 -15.10 -18.17
C GLY A 203 12.51 -14.44 -19.40
N ASP A 204 13.34 -14.21 -20.42
CA ASP A 204 12.92 -13.43 -21.59
C ASP A 204 11.85 -14.12 -22.43
N ASP A 205 11.89 -15.44 -22.64
CA ASP A 205 10.96 -16.11 -23.58
C ASP A 205 10.24 -17.33 -23.00
N SER A 206 10.31 -17.57 -21.68
CA SER A 206 9.74 -18.77 -21.05
C SER A 206 8.78 -18.44 -19.91
N PHE A 207 7.78 -19.31 -19.72
CA PHE A 207 6.75 -19.20 -18.69
C PHE A 207 6.77 -20.37 -17.72
N ILE A 208 6.22 -20.20 -16.52
CA ILE A 208 6.15 -21.29 -15.54
C ILE A 208 5.03 -22.25 -15.93
N GLY A 209 5.39 -23.52 -16.12
CA GLY A 209 4.45 -24.59 -16.43
C GLY A 209 4.62 -25.79 -15.51
N ARG A 210 3.60 -26.64 -15.44
CA ARG A 210 3.66 -27.94 -14.80
C ARG A 210 2.90 -28.99 -15.60
N HIS A 211 3.33 -30.23 -15.48
CA HIS A 211 2.65 -31.39 -16.04
C HIS A 211 2.36 -32.38 -14.92
N ARG A 212 1.19 -33.01 -14.96
CA ARG A 212 0.80 -34.01 -13.96
C ARG A 212 1.77 -35.19 -14.00
N ALA A 213 2.29 -35.60 -12.85
CA ALA A 213 3.20 -36.74 -12.81
C ALA A 213 2.48 -38.03 -13.25
N THR A 214 3.18 -38.86 -14.03
CA THR A 214 2.58 -40.09 -14.56
C THR A 214 2.41 -41.10 -13.44
N HIS A 215 1.19 -41.61 -13.23
CA HIS A 215 0.95 -42.66 -12.25
C HIS A 215 1.72 -43.94 -12.63
N GLN A 216 2.61 -44.41 -11.76
CA GLN A 216 3.05 -45.79 -11.82
C GLN A 216 1.86 -46.68 -11.44
N GLN A 217 1.35 -47.45 -12.40
CA GLN A 217 0.40 -48.50 -12.09
C GLN A 217 1.14 -49.58 -11.29
N SER A 218 0.85 -49.67 -9.99
CA SER A 218 1.16 -50.86 -9.21
C SER A 218 0.47 -52.07 -9.85
N LEU A 219 1.17 -53.22 -9.90
CA LEU A 219 0.63 -54.49 -10.39
C LEU A 219 -0.66 -54.93 -9.69
N GLU A 220 -1.01 -54.33 -8.54
CA GLU A 220 -2.20 -54.63 -7.75
C GLU A 220 -3.39 -53.71 -8.02
N GLY A 221 -3.33 -52.82 -9.03
CA GLY A 221 -4.46 -51.97 -9.44
C GLY A 221 -4.80 -50.82 -8.50
N ILE A 222 -4.06 -50.65 -7.40
CA ILE A 222 -4.13 -49.48 -6.52
C ILE A 222 -3.10 -48.47 -7.01
N ALA A 223 -3.53 -47.38 -7.64
CA ALA A 223 -2.66 -46.31 -8.08
C ALA A 223 -2.17 -45.47 -6.89
N THR A 224 -1.10 -45.90 -6.21
CA THR A 224 -0.39 -45.06 -5.24
C THR A 224 0.64 -44.22 -5.99
N HIS A 225 0.48 -42.90 -5.94
CA HIS A 225 1.47 -41.97 -6.47
C HIS A 225 2.50 -41.66 -5.39
N TRP A 226 3.76 -41.98 -5.66
CA TRP A 226 4.89 -41.62 -4.80
C TRP A 226 5.72 -40.51 -5.45
N GLY A 227 5.89 -39.38 -4.76
CA GLY A 227 6.63 -38.21 -5.21
C GLY A 227 5.76 -36.96 -5.41
N ALA A 228 6.24 -36.02 -6.23
CA ALA A 228 5.53 -34.80 -6.59
C ALA A 228 4.34 -35.08 -7.53
N ASP A 229 3.13 -34.67 -7.16
CA ASP A 229 1.91 -34.84 -7.98
C ASP A 229 1.97 -34.09 -9.33
N PHE A 230 2.81 -33.06 -9.39
CA PHE A 230 3.13 -32.31 -10.60
C PHE A 230 4.64 -32.14 -10.73
N ASN A 231 5.14 -32.40 -11.95
CA ASN A 231 6.49 -32.02 -12.34
C ASN A 231 6.45 -30.57 -12.85
N LEU A 232 7.12 -29.67 -12.13
CA LEU A 232 7.26 -28.27 -12.55
C LEU A 232 8.41 -28.10 -13.53
N GLY A 233 8.23 -27.14 -14.43
CA GLY A 233 9.23 -26.77 -15.41
C GLY A 233 8.80 -25.53 -16.19
N ARG A 234 9.23 -25.43 -17.44
CA ARG A 234 9.04 -24.23 -18.26
C ARG A 234 8.19 -24.50 -19.49
N LEU A 235 7.26 -23.61 -19.78
CA LEU A 235 6.59 -23.50 -21.07
C LEU A 235 7.45 -22.64 -21.99
N ASP A 236 7.90 -23.23 -23.08
CA ASP A 236 8.48 -22.53 -24.22
C ASP A 236 7.34 -22.27 -25.22
N PRO A 237 7.00 -21.01 -25.54
CA PRO A 237 5.93 -20.67 -26.46
C PRO A 237 6.33 -20.78 -27.93
N LEU A 238 7.60 -21.05 -28.26
CA LEU A 238 8.07 -21.09 -29.65
C LEU A 238 7.37 -22.22 -30.44
N GLY A 239 6.95 -21.91 -31.67
CA GLY A 239 6.20 -22.84 -32.53
C GLY A 239 4.77 -23.07 -32.03
N LEU A 240 4.42 -24.33 -31.74
CA LEU A 240 3.14 -24.70 -31.11
C LEU A 240 3.21 -24.68 -29.57
N GLY A 241 4.38 -24.36 -29.03
CA GLY A 241 4.68 -24.39 -27.61
C GLY A 241 4.83 -25.80 -27.03
N LYS A 242 5.64 -25.95 -25.98
CA LYS A 242 5.85 -27.21 -25.25
C LYS A 242 6.19 -26.94 -23.78
N ILE A 243 5.67 -27.79 -22.88
CA ILE A 243 6.07 -27.77 -21.47
C ILE A 243 7.24 -28.74 -21.29
N MET A 244 8.40 -28.20 -20.91
CA MET A 244 9.59 -28.94 -20.54
C MET A 244 9.61 -29.17 -19.04
N VAL A 245 9.63 -30.42 -18.59
CA VAL A 245 9.75 -30.80 -17.19
C VAL A 245 10.82 -31.87 -17.00
N ILE A 246 11.25 -32.08 -15.76
CA ILE A 246 12.10 -33.21 -15.39
C ILE A 246 11.24 -34.35 -14.85
N GLU A 247 11.38 -35.54 -15.43
CA GLU A 247 10.75 -36.77 -14.96
C GLU A 247 11.76 -37.91 -15.03
N SER A 248 11.98 -38.61 -13.91
CA SER A 248 12.98 -39.69 -13.81
C SER A 248 14.40 -39.25 -14.24
N ASP A 249 14.84 -38.08 -13.74
CA ASP A 249 16.14 -37.46 -14.05
C ASP A 249 16.39 -37.16 -15.54
N ARG A 250 15.33 -37.11 -16.34
CA ARG A 250 15.41 -36.78 -17.77
C ARG A 250 14.43 -35.67 -18.12
N GLU A 251 14.83 -34.84 -19.07
CA GLU A 251 13.95 -33.83 -19.64
C GLU A 251 12.90 -34.51 -20.52
N LYS A 252 11.64 -34.13 -20.31
CA LYS A 252 10.51 -34.56 -21.14
C LYS A 252 9.70 -33.35 -21.59
N TYR A 253 9.13 -33.49 -22.78
CA TYR A 253 8.32 -32.47 -23.42
C TYR A 253 6.87 -32.94 -23.47
N TYR A 254 5.97 -32.07 -23.05
CA TYR A 254 4.54 -32.31 -23.06
C TYR A 254 3.83 -31.24 -23.89
N ASP A 255 2.82 -31.69 -24.63
CA ASP A 255 1.96 -30.85 -25.47
C ASP A 255 0.75 -30.29 -24.71
N GLU A 256 0.60 -30.66 -23.43
CA GLU A 256 -0.44 -30.21 -22.53
C GLU A 256 0.07 -30.10 -21.08
N GLY A 257 -0.67 -29.38 -20.24
CA GLY A 257 -0.38 -29.25 -18.82
C GLY A 257 -1.09 -28.04 -18.23
N GLU A 258 -0.43 -27.37 -17.30
CA GLU A 258 -0.94 -26.16 -16.66
C GLU A 258 0.13 -25.08 -16.61
N VAL A 259 -0.29 -23.84 -16.80
CA VAL A 259 0.56 -22.65 -16.76
C VAL A 259 0.19 -21.84 -15.53
N LEU A 260 1.21 -21.39 -14.80
CA LEU A 260 0.99 -20.53 -13.65
C LEU A 260 0.64 -19.12 -14.13
N ILE A 261 -0.53 -18.66 -13.71
CA ILE A 261 -1.04 -17.33 -14.01
C ILE A 261 -1.19 -16.51 -12.73
N GLU A 262 -0.89 -15.22 -12.83
CA GLU A 262 -1.30 -14.22 -11.85
C GLU A 262 -2.53 -13.49 -12.38
N THR A 263 -3.56 -13.40 -11.55
CA THR A 263 -4.74 -12.57 -11.81
C THR A 263 -4.60 -11.28 -11.02
N GLU A 264 -4.47 -10.15 -11.72
CA GLU A 264 -4.47 -8.84 -11.08
C GLU A 264 -5.89 -8.47 -10.62
N PRO A 265 -6.04 -7.80 -9.47
CA PRO A 265 -7.32 -7.26 -9.06
C PRO A 265 -7.71 -6.06 -9.96
N PHE A 266 -9.01 -5.81 -10.10
CA PHE A 266 -9.51 -4.69 -10.90
C PHE A 266 -9.88 -3.46 -10.05
N ARG A 267 -10.04 -3.64 -8.74
CA ARG A 267 -10.31 -2.57 -7.77
C ARG A 267 -9.92 -2.96 -6.36
N TYR A 268 -9.74 -1.95 -5.52
CA TYR A 268 -9.57 -2.12 -4.09
C TYR A 268 -10.65 -1.41 -3.26
N GLU A 269 -10.83 -1.87 -2.03
CA GLU A 269 -11.52 -1.14 -0.98
C GLU A 269 -10.64 -1.06 0.26
N LEU A 270 -10.46 0.14 0.81
CA LEU A 270 -9.74 0.39 2.05
C LEU A 270 -10.75 0.64 3.17
N ARG A 271 -10.72 -0.19 4.21
CA ARG A 271 -11.64 -0.14 5.37
C ARG A 271 -10.86 -0.23 6.67
N ASP A 272 -11.56 0.00 7.79
CA ASP A 272 -11.03 -0.13 9.15
C ASP A 272 -9.73 0.68 9.37
N ILE A 273 -9.71 1.90 8.83
CA ILE A 273 -8.54 2.77 8.86
C ILE A 273 -8.33 3.27 10.30
N LYS A 274 -7.13 3.07 10.82
CA LYS A 274 -6.70 3.50 12.15
C LYS A 274 -5.40 4.25 12.02
N LEU A 275 -5.43 5.55 12.31
CA LEU A 275 -4.24 6.39 12.35
C LEU A 275 -3.41 6.12 13.62
N ASP A 276 -2.09 6.15 13.47
CA ASP A 276 -1.17 6.17 14.60
C ASP A 276 -1.02 7.59 15.16
N ARG A 277 -1.81 7.90 16.19
CA ARG A 277 -1.88 9.23 16.81
C ARG A 277 -0.52 9.76 17.28
N LEU A 278 0.37 8.88 17.74
CA LEU A 278 1.68 9.28 18.28
C LEU A 278 2.65 9.74 17.18
N ARG A 279 2.41 9.30 15.95
CA ARG A 279 3.25 9.57 14.78
C ARG A 279 2.55 10.46 13.75
N THR A 280 1.37 10.98 14.07
CA THR A 280 0.65 11.94 13.25
C THR A 280 1.30 13.32 13.35
N ASP A 281 1.69 13.89 12.21
CA ASP A 281 2.07 15.30 12.05
C ASP A 281 0.88 16.06 11.45
N LEU A 282 0.43 17.11 12.16
CA LEU A 282 -0.67 17.96 11.74
C LEU A 282 -0.18 19.41 11.68
N ARG A 283 -0.13 19.98 10.47
CA ARG A 283 0.29 21.35 10.25
C ARG A 283 -0.89 22.19 9.82
N GLN A 284 -1.12 23.28 10.54
CA GLN A 284 -2.24 24.19 10.30
C GLN A 284 -1.69 25.59 10.00
N ASN A 285 -2.07 26.15 8.86
CA ASN A 285 -1.69 27.50 8.46
C ASN A 285 -2.95 28.32 8.22
N LEU A 286 -3.11 29.41 8.97
CA LEU A 286 -4.17 30.37 8.71
C LEU A 286 -3.82 31.16 7.44
N THR A 287 -4.68 31.07 6.44
CA THR A 287 -4.46 31.66 5.13
C THR A 287 -5.60 32.62 4.82
N GLU A 288 -5.23 33.80 4.32
CA GLU A 288 -6.17 34.73 3.70
C GLU A 288 -6.54 34.21 2.32
N LEU A 289 -7.82 33.89 2.13
CA LEU A 289 -8.34 33.25 0.93
C LEU A 289 -8.79 34.27 -0.11
N ALA A 290 -9.43 35.34 0.36
CA ALA A 290 -9.92 36.43 -0.48
C ALA A 290 -10.19 37.67 0.39
N THR A 291 -10.09 38.85 -0.22
CA THR A 291 -10.49 40.12 0.38
C THR A 291 -11.50 40.80 -0.54
N GLY A 292 -12.53 41.39 0.05
CA GLY A 292 -13.56 42.13 -0.66
C GLY A 292 -13.91 43.42 0.06
N LYS A 293 -14.58 44.32 -0.66
CA LYS A 293 -15.16 45.54 -0.11
C LYS A 293 -16.65 45.51 -0.41
N LEU A 294 -17.47 45.75 0.61
CA LEU A 294 -18.88 46.02 0.43
C LEU A 294 -19.09 47.51 0.66
N GLU A 295 -19.73 48.19 -0.28
CA GLU A 295 -19.92 49.63 -0.25
C GLU A 295 -21.33 50.00 -0.68
N ASN A 296 -21.94 50.95 0.03
CA ASN A 296 -23.25 51.49 -0.33
C ASN A 296 -23.09 52.90 -0.91
N LEU A 297 -23.09 52.98 -2.24
CA LEU A 297 -23.04 54.24 -2.99
C LEU A 297 -24.43 54.89 -3.15
N GLY A 298 -25.48 54.23 -2.67
CA GLY A 298 -26.85 54.73 -2.72
C GLY A 298 -27.12 55.81 -1.68
N ASP A 299 -28.32 56.40 -1.77
CA ASP A 299 -28.83 57.45 -0.87
C ASP A 299 -29.62 56.88 0.33
N LYS A 300 -29.83 55.56 0.37
CA LYS A 300 -30.63 54.87 1.40
C LYS A 300 -29.85 53.76 2.09
N TYR A 301 -30.22 53.48 3.34
CA TYR A 301 -29.76 52.30 4.06
C TYR A 301 -30.19 51.04 3.31
N SER A 302 -29.23 50.27 2.80
CA SER A 302 -29.50 49.16 1.88
C SER A 302 -28.61 47.95 2.15
N THR A 303 -29.11 46.76 1.80
CA THR A 303 -28.32 45.53 1.81
C THR A 303 -27.39 45.54 0.60
N VAL A 304 -26.10 45.44 0.88
CA VAL A 304 -25.05 45.26 -0.13
C VAL A 304 -24.59 43.81 -0.10
N GLU A 305 -24.37 43.24 -1.28
CA GLU A 305 -23.96 41.85 -1.44
C GLU A 305 -22.73 41.76 -2.34
N THR A 306 -21.83 40.83 -2.03
CA THR A 306 -20.68 40.49 -2.87
C THR A 306 -20.44 38.99 -2.82
N VAL A 307 -19.81 38.45 -3.87
CA VAL A 307 -19.43 37.04 -3.94
C VAL A 307 -17.91 36.95 -3.94
N MET A 308 -17.36 36.26 -2.96
CA MET A 308 -15.92 36.02 -2.82
C MET A 308 -15.59 34.64 -3.37
N THR A 309 -14.80 34.58 -4.43
CA THR A 309 -14.29 33.33 -5.00
C THR A 309 -12.89 33.06 -4.46
N TYR A 310 -12.64 31.83 -4.02
CA TYR A 310 -11.32 31.38 -3.57
C TYR A 310 -11.00 30.00 -4.13
N SER A 311 -9.71 29.68 -4.20
CA SER A 311 -9.25 28.37 -4.63
C SER A 311 -8.21 27.80 -3.69
N PHE A 312 -8.19 26.49 -3.52
CA PHE A 312 -7.19 25.79 -2.73
C PHE A 312 -6.84 24.45 -3.38
N ASP A 313 -5.63 23.97 -3.10
CA ASP A 313 -5.18 22.66 -3.56
C ASP A 313 -5.63 21.60 -2.56
N TYR A 314 -6.49 20.69 -3.02
CA TYR A 314 -6.88 19.49 -2.32
C TYR A 314 -5.95 18.33 -2.73
N ILE A 315 -5.22 17.78 -1.77
CA ILE A 315 -4.23 16.72 -2.01
C ILE A 315 -4.60 15.50 -1.20
N GLN A 316 -4.52 14.32 -1.82
CA GLN A 316 -4.79 13.05 -1.16
C GLN A 316 -3.81 11.98 -1.67
N TYR A 317 -3.15 11.30 -0.73
CA TYR A 317 -2.23 10.19 -0.99
C TYR A 317 -2.29 9.19 0.15
N TRP A 318 -2.52 7.91 -0.16
CA TRP A 318 -2.74 6.85 0.84
C TRP A 318 -1.59 5.86 0.96
N GLY A 319 -0.41 6.27 0.51
CA GLY A 319 0.78 5.42 0.58
C GLY A 319 0.79 4.32 -0.46
N SER A 320 1.82 3.50 -0.39
CA SER A 320 1.92 2.26 -1.16
C SER A 320 2.29 1.14 -0.22
N HIS A 321 1.99 -0.10 -0.58
CA HIS A 321 2.33 -1.26 0.22
C HIS A 321 2.89 -2.35 -0.68
N GLU A 322 3.89 -3.07 -0.19
CA GLU A 322 4.46 -4.23 -0.87
C GLU A 322 3.37 -5.26 -1.15
N GLY A 323 3.37 -5.86 -2.33
CA GLY A 323 2.33 -6.81 -2.67
C GLY A 323 1.04 -6.20 -3.24
N VAL A 324 0.94 -4.87 -3.43
CA VAL A 324 -0.27 -4.22 -3.98
C VAL A 324 0.04 -3.55 -5.31
N ALA A 325 -0.73 -3.90 -6.35
CA ALA A 325 -0.66 -3.21 -7.64
C ALA A 325 -1.04 -1.72 -7.49
N ARG A 326 -0.23 -0.84 -8.12
CA ARG A 326 -0.42 0.61 -8.07
C ARG A 326 -1.37 1.06 -9.19
N GLY A 327 -2.03 2.20 -8.99
CA GLY A 327 -2.86 2.84 -10.01
C GLY A 327 -4.26 2.25 -10.17
N LEU A 328 -4.62 1.22 -9.40
CA LEU A 328 -5.96 0.63 -9.46
C LEU A 328 -7.00 1.51 -8.74
N PRO A 329 -8.25 1.60 -9.28
CA PRO A 329 -9.34 2.31 -8.63
C PRO A 329 -9.59 1.77 -7.22
N THR A 330 -9.63 2.67 -6.24
CA THR A 330 -9.75 2.34 -4.82
C THR A 330 -10.81 3.19 -4.15
N LYS A 331 -11.73 2.53 -3.45
CA LYS A 331 -12.70 3.19 -2.57
C LYS A 331 -12.20 3.20 -1.14
N ILE A 332 -12.28 4.35 -0.49
CA ILE A 332 -11.79 4.56 0.87
C ILE A 332 -12.96 4.85 1.78
N PHE A 333 -13.17 3.95 2.73
CA PHE A 333 -14.21 4.07 3.74
C PHE A 333 -13.58 4.61 5.01
N GLU A 334 -13.52 5.94 5.09
CA GLU A 334 -13.14 6.65 6.31
C GLU A 334 -14.28 6.53 7.34
N LYS A 335 -13.93 6.60 8.64
CA LYS A 335 -14.92 6.53 9.71
C LYS A 335 -15.92 7.67 9.55
N ASP A 336 -17.20 7.42 9.82
CA ASP A 336 -18.26 8.44 9.85
C ASP A 336 -18.58 9.14 8.51
N ILE A 337 -18.01 8.67 7.39
CA ILE A 337 -18.33 9.15 6.04
C ILE A 337 -19.23 8.15 5.30
N ILE A 338 -20.40 8.63 4.86
CA ILE A 338 -21.38 7.84 4.09
C ILE A 338 -20.88 7.61 2.64
N ILE A 339 -20.21 8.59 2.06
CA ILE A 339 -19.76 8.58 0.66
C ILE A 339 -18.24 8.31 0.63
N PRO A 340 -17.79 7.12 0.20
CA PRO A 340 -16.37 6.80 0.18
C PRO A 340 -15.61 7.71 -0.80
N ALA A 341 -14.36 8.02 -0.46
CA ALA A 341 -13.47 8.70 -1.40
C ALA A 341 -13.00 7.72 -2.49
N GLU A 342 -12.93 8.19 -3.73
CA GLU A 342 -12.46 7.40 -4.87
C GLU A 342 -11.10 7.93 -5.34
N ILE A 343 -10.09 7.07 -5.34
CA ILE A 343 -8.72 7.40 -5.74
C ILE A 343 -8.14 6.31 -6.63
N ASN A 344 -6.94 6.54 -7.16
CA ASN A 344 -6.10 5.48 -7.68
C ASN A 344 -5.02 5.12 -6.65
N TRP A 345 -4.91 3.83 -6.31
CA TRP A 345 -4.03 3.35 -5.25
C TRP A 345 -2.57 3.79 -5.47
N ALA A 346 -1.90 4.21 -4.41
CA ALA A 346 -0.49 4.62 -4.44
C ALA A 346 -0.15 5.74 -5.44
N LEU A 347 -1.14 6.45 -5.96
CA LEU A 347 -0.97 7.66 -6.75
C LEU A 347 -1.43 8.87 -5.95
N LYS A 348 -0.64 9.95 -6.01
CA LYS A 348 -1.01 11.22 -5.39
C LYS A 348 -2.06 11.89 -6.26
N THR A 349 -3.23 12.14 -5.70
CA THR A 349 -4.27 12.96 -6.33
C THR A 349 -4.09 14.40 -5.86
N SER A 350 -4.08 15.33 -6.81
CA SER A 350 -4.05 16.77 -6.54
C SER A 350 -5.13 17.43 -7.39
N GLU A 351 -6.07 18.10 -6.73
CA GLU A 351 -7.20 18.77 -7.37
C GLU A 351 -7.22 20.22 -6.90
N LYS A 352 -7.25 21.17 -7.83
CA LYS A 352 -7.46 22.57 -7.49
C LYS A 352 -8.95 22.85 -7.41
N ARG A 353 -9.46 23.06 -6.21
CA ARG A 353 -10.88 23.34 -5.96
C ARG A 353 -11.15 24.83 -5.95
N PHE A 354 -12.31 25.21 -6.47
CA PHE A 354 -12.80 26.57 -6.47
C PHE A 354 -14.12 26.61 -5.72
N GLU A 355 -14.24 27.50 -4.76
CA GLU A 355 -15.45 27.70 -3.96
C GLU A 355 -15.83 29.18 -3.96
N ASN A 356 -17.14 29.43 -3.85
CA ASN A 356 -17.71 30.77 -3.81
C ASN A 356 -18.45 30.98 -2.49
N LYS A 357 -18.21 32.12 -1.85
CA LYS A 357 -18.89 32.55 -0.63
C LYS A 357 -19.64 33.85 -0.89
N ALA A 358 -20.96 33.81 -0.80
CA ALA A 358 -21.77 35.02 -0.79
C ALA A 358 -21.67 35.70 0.57
N VAL A 359 -21.46 37.02 0.56
CA VAL A 359 -21.39 37.87 1.74
C VAL A 359 -22.36 39.01 1.54
N HIS A 360 -23.19 39.28 2.53
CA HIS A 360 -24.06 40.45 2.52
C HIS A 360 -24.09 41.12 3.87
N THR A 361 -24.32 42.42 3.86
CA THR A 361 -24.53 43.22 5.07
C THR A 361 -25.34 44.47 4.73
N LYS A 362 -25.94 45.11 5.71
CA LYS A 362 -26.65 46.37 5.52
C LYS A 362 -25.72 47.53 5.87
N LEU A 363 -25.63 48.53 4.99
CA LEU A 363 -24.75 49.68 5.15
C LEU A 363 -25.52 51.00 4.98
N TRP A 364 -25.07 52.03 5.70
CA TRP A 364 -25.55 53.40 5.48
C TRP A 364 -25.04 53.97 4.15
N PRO A 365 -25.78 54.93 3.56
CA PRO A 365 -25.31 55.70 2.41
C PRO A 365 -23.89 56.22 2.62
N GLY A 366 -23.01 56.06 1.63
CA GLY A 366 -21.64 56.57 1.69
C GLY A 366 -20.72 55.81 2.64
N THR A 367 -21.10 54.62 3.12
CA THR A 367 -20.25 53.78 3.99
C THR A 367 -19.78 52.50 3.30
N ALA A 368 -18.63 52.01 3.73
CA ALA A 368 -18.05 50.76 3.27
C ALA A 368 -17.48 49.94 4.44
N ILE A 369 -17.32 48.64 4.18
CA ILE A 369 -16.71 47.69 5.09
C ILE A 369 -15.81 46.75 4.29
N ASN A 370 -14.61 46.49 4.80
CA ASN A 370 -13.71 45.50 4.22
C ASN A 370 -14.03 44.14 4.82
N VAL A 371 -14.02 43.11 3.97
CA VAL A 371 -14.29 41.73 4.38
C VAL A 371 -13.13 40.87 3.95
N THR A 372 -12.59 40.14 4.90
CA THR A 372 -11.50 39.19 4.68
C THR A 372 -12.02 37.79 4.93
N LEU A 373 -11.91 36.93 3.93
CA LEU A 373 -12.20 35.52 4.05
C LEU A 373 -10.93 34.80 4.47
N ARG A 374 -10.95 34.16 5.63
CA ARG A 374 -9.83 33.37 6.15
C ARG A 374 -10.22 31.90 6.25
N GLY A 375 -9.26 31.02 6.02
CA GLY A 375 -9.42 29.61 6.26
C GLY A 375 -8.13 29.00 6.79
N THR A 376 -8.24 27.86 7.44
CA THR A 376 -7.09 27.13 7.96
C THR A 376 -6.72 26.04 6.97
N TYR A 377 -5.60 26.20 6.27
CA TYR A 377 -5.07 25.16 5.40
C TYR A 377 -4.37 24.11 6.27
N VAL A 378 -4.87 22.88 6.20
CA VAL A 378 -4.40 21.76 7.02
C VAL A 378 -3.63 20.80 6.14
N THR A 379 -2.46 20.37 6.62
CA THR A 379 -1.71 19.24 6.06
C THR A 379 -1.56 18.18 7.14
N LEU A 380 -2.08 17.00 6.87
CA LEU A 380 -2.03 15.81 7.71
C LEU A 380 -1.08 14.80 7.10
N GLU A 381 -0.11 14.33 7.86
CA GLU A 381 0.76 13.21 7.53
C GLU A 381 0.74 12.21 8.69
N ALA A 382 0.30 10.98 8.44
CA ALA A 382 0.17 9.99 9.51
C ALA A 382 0.41 8.56 8.99
N PRO A 383 1.15 7.73 9.73
CA PRO A 383 1.09 6.29 9.53
C PRO A 383 -0.31 5.77 9.90
N TYR A 384 -0.79 4.77 9.19
CA TYR A 384 -2.07 4.13 9.45
C TYR A 384 -1.99 2.61 9.27
N THR A 385 -2.91 1.93 9.94
CA THR A 385 -3.21 0.52 9.69
C THR A 385 -4.64 0.40 9.17
N ALA A 386 -4.87 -0.50 8.21
CA ALA A 386 -6.18 -0.66 7.59
C ALA A 386 -6.36 -2.07 7.05
N LYS A 387 -7.58 -2.42 6.63
CA LYS A 387 -7.90 -3.63 5.90
C LYS A 387 -8.12 -3.31 4.43
N LEU A 388 -7.27 -3.84 3.55
CA LEU A 388 -7.35 -3.70 2.11
C LEU A 388 -8.05 -4.93 1.52
N PHE A 389 -9.13 -4.71 0.80
CA PHE A 389 -9.88 -5.74 0.07
C PHE A 389 -9.58 -5.63 -1.41
N ALA A 390 -9.23 -6.74 -2.05
CA ALA A 390 -8.94 -6.86 -3.46
C ALA A 390 -10.02 -7.68 -4.16
N PHE A 391 -10.51 -7.16 -5.30
CA PHE A 391 -11.56 -7.79 -6.09
C PHE A 391 -11.00 -8.24 -7.43
N TYR A 392 -11.34 -9.46 -7.84
CA TYR A 392 -10.84 -10.11 -9.05
C TYR A 392 -11.99 -10.45 -9.99
N TYR A 393 -11.74 -10.40 -11.30
CA TYR A 393 -12.72 -10.84 -12.28
C TYR A 393 -13.03 -12.34 -12.12
N GLY A 394 -14.30 -12.70 -12.25
CA GLY A 394 -14.76 -14.10 -12.17
C GLY A 394 -14.76 -14.70 -10.75
N SER A 395 -14.55 -13.86 -9.72
CA SER A 395 -14.60 -14.25 -8.31
C SER A 395 -15.62 -13.38 -7.61
N GLU A 396 -16.60 -13.98 -6.93
CA GLU A 396 -17.51 -13.22 -6.06
C GLU A 396 -16.82 -12.86 -4.74
N ASP A 397 -15.88 -13.70 -4.30
CA ASP A 397 -15.12 -13.49 -3.08
C ASP A 397 -14.02 -12.43 -3.26
N SER A 398 -13.92 -11.55 -2.27
CA SER A 398 -12.81 -10.60 -2.14
C SER A 398 -11.72 -11.16 -1.23
N VAL A 399 -10.47 -10.90 -1.57
CA VAL A 399 -9.33 -11.25 -0.72
C VAL A 399 -8.99 -10.04 0.13
N SER A 400 -8.89 -10.22 1.45
CA SER A 400 -8.66 -9.11 2.38
C SER A 400 -7.39 -9.31 3.20
N ARG A 401 -6.67 -8.22 3.48
CA ARG A 401 -5.51 -8.26 4.37
C ARG A 401 -5.35 -6.98 5.17
N LYS A 402 -4.64 -7.07 6.29
CA LYS A 402 -4.21 -5.89 7.04
C LYS A 402 -2.97 -5.30 6.38
N ILE A 403 -2.95 -3.98 6.19
CA ILE A 403 -1.81 -3.23 5.65
C ILE A 403 -1.40 -2.13 6.62
N SER A 404 -0.15 -1.70 6.51
CA SER A 404 0.37 -0.49 7.17
C SER A 404 1.02 0.42 6.15
N ALA A 405 0.61 1.68 6.08
CA ALA A 405 1.14 2.66 5.13
C ALA A 405 1.04 4.07 5.70
N ASP A 406 1.57 5.06 4.96
CA ASP A 406 1.47 6.47 5.36
C ASP A 406 0.41 7.19 4.52
N VAL A 407 -0.44 7.97 5.18
CA VAL A 407 -1.42 8.85 4.54
C VAL A 407 -0.91 10.29 4.57
N ARG A 408 -1.12 11.00 3.47
CA ARG A 408 -0.89 12.45 3.34
C ARG A 408 -2.14 13.10 2.75
N LYS A 409 -2.73 14.04 3.49
CA LYS A 409 -3.91 14.80 3.06
C LYS A 409 -3.65 16.29 3.25
N SER A 410 -4.10 17.10 2.30
CA SER A 410 -4.10 18.56 2.44
C SER A 410 -5.46 19.10 2.00
N TYR A 411 -6.09 19.89 2.86
CA TYR A 411 -7.42 20.44 2.63
C TYR A 411 -7.61 21.75 3.40
N LEU A 412 -8.70 22.45 3.09
CA LEU A 412 -9.07 23.70 3.74
C LEU A 412 -10.13 23.43 4.82
N LYS A 413 -9.85 23.86 6.05
CA LYS A 413 -10.71 23.74 7.23
C LYS A 413 -11.17 25.13 7.69
N GLU A 414 -12.37 25.20 8.27
CA GLU A 414 -12.88 26.39 8.96
C GLU A 414 -12.80 27.70 8.16
N VAL A 415 -13.55 27.80 7.08
CA VAL A 415 -13.67 29.04 6.31
C VAL A 415 -14.55 30.05 7.05
N LYS A 416 -13.95 31.15 7.53
CA LYS A 416 -14.57 32.19 8.35
C LYS A 416 -14.44 33.56 7.67
N LEU A 417 -15.42 34.42 7.92
CA LEU A 417 -15.44 35.81 7.45
C LEU A 417 -15.04 36.72 8.61
N GLU A 418 -14.08 37.62 8.36
CA GLU A 418 -13.67 38.67 9.27
C GLU A 418 -14.04 40.02 8.66
N PHE A 419 -14.83 40.82 9.39
CA PHE A 419 -15.29 42.13 8.95
C PHE A 419 -14.43 43.22 9.62
N SER A 420 -13.98 44.20 8.84
CA SER A 420 -13.39 45.41 9.40
C SER A 420 -14.46 46.28 10.07
N PRO A 421 -14.07 47.29 10.87
CA PRO A 421 -14.98 48.37 11.23
C PRO A 421 -15.55 49.05 9.97
N VAL A 422 -16.78 49.55 10.07
CA VAL A 422 -17.41 50.34 9.00
C VAL A 422 -16.74 51.71 8.93
N TYR A 423 -16.47 52.20 7.73
CA TYR A 423 -15.88 53.51 7.49
C TYR A 423 -16.64 54.29 6.41
N TRP A 424 -16.57 55.62 6.49
CA TRP A 424 -17.09 56.51 5.46
C TRP A 424 -16.21 56.46 4.21
N ILE A 425 -16.80 56.31 3.04
CA ILE A 425 -16.08 56.17 1.76
C ILE A 425 -15.32 57.46 1.42
N GLU A 426 -15.92 58.62 1.70
CA GLU A 426 -15.37 59.92 1.30
C GLU A 426 -14.08 60.30 2.02
N ASN A 427 -13.98 59.97 3.31
CA ASN A 427 -12.89 60.44 4.17
C ASN A 427 -12.12 59.31 4.88
N GLY A 428 -12.53 58.04 4.73
CA GLY A 428 -11.89 56.88 5.36
C GLY A 428 -12.03 56.82 6.88
N THR A 429 -12.82 57.70 7.50
CA THR A 429 -13.00 57.73 8.95
C THR A 429 -13.97 56.66 9.42
N LEU A 430 -13.72 56.10 10.60
CA LEU A 430 -14.58 55.07 11.17
C LEU A 430 -15.96 55.64 11.53
N VAL A 431 -17.01 54.89 11.21
CA VAL A 431 -18.36 55.25 11.61
C VAL A 431 -18.49 55.04 13.13
N PRO A 432 -18.90 56.06 13.91
CA PRO A 432 -19.11 55.91 15.34
C PRO A 432 -20.12 54.80 15.61
N THR A 433 -19.65 53.72 16.23
CA THR A 433 -20.49 52.59 16.62
C THR A 433 -20.63 52.60 18.13
N THR A 434 -21.86 52.75 18.62
CA THR A 434 -22.17 52.66 20.04
C THR A 434 -22.12 51.18 20.44
N THR A 435 -21.08 50.75 21.16
CA THR A 435 -20.96 49.37 21.62
C THR A 435 -21.98 49.10 22.74
N THR A 436 -23.07 48.41 22.45
CA THR A 436 -24.05 48.00 23.48
C THR A 436 -23.69 46.62 24.05
N THR A 437 -23.20 46.59 25.29
CA THR A 437 -23.03 45.34 26.07
C THR A 437 -24.40 44.81 26.46
N THR A 438 -24.91 43.77 25.78
CA THR A 438 -26.21 43.17 26.10
C THR A 438 -26.13 42.33 27.38
N THR A 439 -26.64 42.87 28.48
CA THR A 439 -27.03 42.08 29.66
C THR A 439 -28.51 41.74 29.50
N SER A 440 -28.84 40.45 29.46
CA SER A 440 -30.20 39.95 29.27
C SER A 440 -31.09 40.31 30.47
N THR A 441 -32.06 41.20 30.30
CA THR A 441 -33.20 41.29 31.24
C THR A 441 -34.46 41.62 30.45
N SER A 442 -35.36 40.66 30.41
CA SER A 442 -36.65 40.72 29.75
C SER A 442 -37.65 41.54 30.57
N THR A 443 -38.02 42.73 30.07
CA THR A 443 -39.24 43.43 30.50
C THR A 443 -39.85 44.19 29.32
N THR A 444 -41.07 43.79 28.98
CA THR A 444 -42.02 44.38 28.05
C THR A 444 -42.40 45.81 28.44
N THR A 445 -42.29 46.79 27.54
CA THR A 445 -43.14 48.01 27.59
C THR A 445 -43.34 48.66 26.20
N HIS A 446 -44.50 49.27 26.04
CA HIS A 446 -45.16 49.73 24.83
C HIS A 446 -44.49 50.86 24.01
N ALA A 447 -44.82 50.86 22.71
CA ALA A 447 -44.50 51.89 21.74
C ALA A 447 -45.18 53.24 22.07
N THR A 448 -44.38 54.32 22.08
CA THR A 448 -44.87 55.69 21.94
C THR A 448 -44.04 56.38 20.87
N THR A 449 -44.71 56.83 19.81
CA THR A 449 -44.15 57.53 18.66
C THR A 449 -43.76 58.96 19.02
N THR A 450 -42.53 59.36 18.75
CA THR A 450 -42.18 60.79 18.63
C THR A 450 -41.08 60.97 17.60
N SER A 451 -41.34 61.86 16.64
CA SER A 451 -40.48 62.25 15.52
C SER A 451 -39.31 63.08 16.02
N THR A 452 -38.07 62.60 15.88
CA THR A 452 -36.86 63.44 15.96
C THR A 452 -35.75 62.82 15.10
N ASN A 453 -35.09 63.65 14.27
CA ASN A 453 -33.97 63.28 13.41
C ASN A 453 -32.72 62.98 14.23
N GLU A 454 -32.61 61.77 14.75
CA GLU A 454 -31.38 61.25 15.36
C GLU A 454 -31.05 59.91 14.69
N PRO A 455 -29.79 59.68 14.25
CA PRO A 455 -29.42 58.43 13.61
C PRO A 455 -29.57 57.31 14.63
N THR A 456 -30.49 56.40 14.35
CA THR A 456 -30.75 55.23 15.19
C THR A 456 -29.51 54.31 15.17
N PRO A 457 -28.92 53.95 16.32
CA PRO A 457 -27.80 53.01 16.37
C PRO A 457 -28.28 51.62 15.96
N ILE A 458 -27.62 51.01 14.98
CA ILE A 458 -27.90 49.64 14.54
C ILE A 458 -27.30 48.66 15.53
N ASN A 459 -28.16 47.81 16.10
CA ASN A 459 -27.80 46.68 16.96
C ASN A 459 -27.91 45.32 16.23
N GLU A 460 -27.96 45.31 14.89
CA GLU A 460 -28.10 44.07 14.12
C GLU A 460 -26.72 43.63 13.61
N PRO A 461 -26.13 42.54 14.15
CA PRO A 461 -24.87 42.01 13.64
C PRO A 461 -25.04 41.59 12.17
N PRO A 462 -23.98 41.67 11.34
CA PRO A 462 -24.05 41.27 9.95
C PRO A 462 -24.56 39.84 9.85
N LEU A 463 -25.73 39.66 9.23
CA LEU A 463 -26.30 38.35 9.01
C LEU A 463 -25.55 37.69 7.86
N VAL A 464 -24.84 36.60 8.13
CA VAL A 464 -24.11 35.86 7.10
C VAL A 464 -24.99 34.69 6.65
N HIS A 465 -25.56 34.77 5.45
CA HIS A 465 -26.17 33.59 4.84
C HIS A 465 -25.17 32.83 3.99
N VAL A 466 -24.79 31.64 4.44
CA VAL A 466 -23.93 30.75 3.68
C VAL A 466 -24.77 29.98 2.66
N LYS A 467 -24.81 30.47 1.41
CA LYS A 467 -25.39 29.70 0.31
C LYS A 467 -24.30 28.86 -0.36
N HIS A 468 -24.36 27.56 -0.17
CA HIS A 468 -23.46 26.60 -0.78
C HIS A 468 -23.88 26.35 -2.23
N MET A 469 -23.03 26.72 -3.20
CA MET A 469 -23.20 26.38 -4.62
C MET A 469 -21.98 25.56 -5.07
N GLY A 470 -21.98 24.27 -4.73
CA GLY A 470 -20.97 23.29 -5.12
C GLY A 470 -21.40 21.87 -4.74
N GLU A 471 -21.15 20.90 -5.62
CA GLU A 471 -21.39 19.48 -5.36
C GLU A 471 -20.33 18.97 -4.37
N LYS A 472 -20.76 18.66 -3.13
CA LYS A 472 -19.99 18.05 -2.01
C LYS A 472 -18.98 18.98 -1.30
N HIS A 473 -19.23 19.17 -0.01
CA HIS A 473 -18.37 19.95 0.89
C HIS A 473 -17.04 19.27 1.20
N SER A 474 -16.00 20.11 1.33
CA SER A 474 -14.87 19.90 2.22
C SER A 474 -15.34 20.17 3.66
N GLY A 475 -16.11 19.24 4.23
CA GLY A 475 -16.35 19.24 5.66
C GLY A 475 -15.05 18.97 6.43
N PRO A 476 -15.01 19.16 7.77
CA PRO A 476 -13.92 18.64 8.57
C PRO A 476 -13.72 17.17 8.20
N ASP A 477 -12.50 16.85 7.77
CA ASP A 477 -12.16 15.52 7.32
C ASP A 477 -12.22 14.58 8.54
N THR A 478 -13.07 13.56 8.50
CA THR A 478 -13.39 12.72 9.68
C THR A 478 -12.18 11.97 10.20
N LEU A 479 -11.12 11.87 9.40
CA LEU A 479 -9.86 11.29 9.82
C LEU A 479 -9.26 12.01 11.04
N GLU A 480 -9.45 13.32 11.19
CA GLU A 480 -9.08 14.05 12.41
C GLU A 480 -10.00 13.71 13.59
N GLU A 481 -11.29 13.50 13.36
CA GLU A 481 -12.27 13.14 14.40
C GLU A 481 -11.93 11.77 15.00
N THR A 482 -11.39 10.85 14.19
CA THR A 482 -10.84 9.57 14.69
C THR A 482 -9.62 9.72 15.60
N LEU A 483 -8.93 10.88 15.60
CA LEU A 483 -7.87 11.18 16.56
C LEU A 483 -8.43 11.54 17.94
N HIS A 484 -9.70 11.97 18.02
CA HIS A 484 -10.34 12.40 19.26
C HIS A 484 -11.25 11.32 19.88
N ASP A 485 -11.77 10.39 19.09
CA ASP A 485 -12.63 9.31 19.60
C ASP A 485 -11.83 8.11 20.14
N SER A 486 -11.53 8.08 21.44
CA SER A 486 -11.40 6.83 22.24
C SER A 486 -11.45 7.11 23.75
N PRO A 487 -11.95 6.16 24.55
CA PRO A 487 -12.59 6.39 25.84
C PRO A 487 -11.55 6.61 26.93
N GLY A 488 -11.38 7.87 27.32
CA GLY A 488 -10.40 8.30 28.31
C GLY A 488 -10.99 9.25 29.35
N SER A 489 -12.26 9.07 29.74
CA SER A 489 -12.77 9.67 30.96
C SER A 489 -13.80 8.75 31.60
N ASN A 490 -13.40 8.13 32.71
CA ASN A 490 -14.32 7.61 33.70
C ASN A 490 -15.01 8.81 34.36
N GLU A 491 -16.12 9.28 33.80
CA GLU A 491 -17.11 10.03 34.57
C GLU A 491 -18.37 9.19 34.68
N VAL A 492 -18.44 8.53 35.83
CA VAL A 492 -19.68 8.02 36.42
C VAL A 492 -20.63 9.21 36.54
N ASN A 493 -21.73 9.20 35.78
CA ASN A 493 -22.90 9.98 36.14
C ASN A 493 -24.07 9.02 36.37
N THR A 494 -24.22 8.66 37.64
CA THR A 494 -25.37 7.99 38.23
C THR A 494 -26.55 8.96 38.31
N HIS A 495 -27.65 8.64 37.62
CA HIS A 495 -29.03 8.71 38.14
C HIS A 495 -29.96 8.03 37.11
N VAL A 496 -30.41 6.79 37.37
CA VAL A 496 -31.78 6.44 37.83
C VAL A 496 -32.85 6.82 36.79
N ALA A 497 -33.71 5.95 36.24
CA ALA A 497 -34.03 4.53 36.40
C ALA A 497 -34.99 4.13 35.23
N PRO A 498 -35.26 2.83 35.01
CA PRO A 498 -35.83 2.30 33.78
C PRO A 498 -37.35 2.13 33.84
N GLU A 499 -38.02 2.18 32.69
CA GLU A 499 -39.34 1.59 32.52
C GLU A 499 -39.38 0.62 31.35
N ASN A 500 -40.17 -0.41 31.61
CA ASN A 500 -40.24 -1.73 31.05
C ASN A 500 -41.43 -1.82 30.06
N MET A 501 -41.50 -2.96 29.38
CA MET A 501 -42.64 -3.49 28.60
C MET A 501 -42.85 -2.95 27.19
N SER A 502 -43.39 -3.73 26.25
CA SER A 502 -43.37 -5.18 25.99
C SER A 502 -43.99 -5.33 24.60
N SER A 503 -43.67 -6.45 23.96
CA SER A 503 -44.59 -7.24 23.13
C SER A 503 -45.33 -6.59 21.94
N ASN A 504 -44.93 -7.10 20.77
CA ASN A 504 -45.75 -7.93 19.88
C ASN A 504 -46.06 -7.40 18.47
N PRO A 505 -46.19 -8.35 17.51
CA PRO A 505 -45.85 -8.16 16.12
C PRO A 505 -47.06 -8.26 15.19
N GLY A 506 -46.82 -7.98 13.91
CA GLY A 506 -47.61 -8.47 12.80
C GLY A 506 -48.73 -7.55 12.34
N LYS A 507 -48.60 -7.05 11.11
CA LYS A 507 -49.51 -7.40 10.03
C LYS A 507 -49.02 -6.91 8.67
N ASP A 508 -49.12 -7.84 7.73
CA ASP A 508 -48.91 -7.73 6.30
C ASP A 508 -49.69 -6.58 5.66
N VAL A 509 -49.11 -5.95 4.65
CA VAL A 509 -49.80 -5.72 3.37
C VAL A 509 -48.77 -5.87 2.24
N ALA A 510 -49.10 -6.77 1.33
CA ALA A 510 -48.38 -7.11 0.12
C ALA A 510 -48.43 -6.00 -0.95
N LEU A 511 -47.60 -6.23 -1.98
CA LEU A 511 -47.99 -6.23 -3.40
C LEU A 511 -47.43 -5.11 -4.30
N ALA A 512 -46.81 -5.59 -5.38
CA ALA A 512 -46.53 -4.97 -6.68
C ALA A 512 -45.38 -3.94 -6.75
N GLY A 513 -44.47 -3.99 -7.72
CA GLY A 513 -44.46 -4.79 -8.93
C GLY A 513 -43.10 -4.76 -9.62
N PHE A 514 -42.79 -5.88 -10.27
CA PHE A 514 -41.70 -6.04 -11.22
C PHE A 514 -42.00 -5.22 -12.48
N GLY A 515 -41.09 -4.33 -12.84
CA GLY A 515 -41.06 -3.64 -14.13
C GLY A 515 -39.84 -4.09 -14.93
N VAL A 516 -40.02 -5.15 -15.70
CA VAL A 516 -39.14 -5.54 -16.80
C VAL A 516 -39.51 -4.68 -18.00
N ASN A 517 -38.55 -3.98 -18.61
CA ASN A 517 -38.64 -3.57 -20.01
C ASN A 517 -37.28 -3.71 -20.66
N ALA A 518 -37.25 -4.56 -21.67
CA ALA A 518 -36.18 -4.72 -22.64
C ALA A 518 -36.51 -3.92 -23.90
N ALA A 519 -35.47 -3.74 -24.72
CA ALA A 519 -35.45 -3.57 -26.17
C ALA A 519 -35.03 -2.19 -26.74
N GLU A 520 -33.89 -2.28 -27.44
CA GLU A 520 -33.62 -1.77 -28.80
C GLU A 520 -33.06 -0.35 -29.02
N SER A 521 -31.72 -0.34 -29.14
CA SER A 521 -30.93 0.10 -30.31
C SER A 521 -31.50 1.18 -31.26
N ILE A 522 -30.77 2.30 -31.36
CA ILE A 522 -30.58 3.05 -32.62
C ILE A 522 -29.09 3.45 -32.75
N SER A 523 -28.47 2.95 -33.81
CA SER A 523 -27.24 3.46 -34.42
C SER A 523 -27.57 4.67 -35.30
N ILE A 524 -26.71 5.69 -35.37
CA ILE A 524 -26.29 6.41 -36.59
C ILE A 524 -25.38 7.62 -36.26
N ARG A 525 -24.16 7.56 -36.81
CA ARG A 525 -23.27 8.59 -37.44
C ARG A 525 -23.03 9.98 -36.83
N GLY A 526 -21.73 10.31 -36.83
CA GLY A 526 -21.14 11.67 -36.88
C GLY A 526 -20.09 11.82 -35.78
N SER A 527 -18.84 12.22 -35.98
CA SER A 527 -18.18 12.91 -37.08
C SER A 527 -16.67 12.64 -36.96
N ALA A 528 -16.06 12.18 -38.05
CA ALA A 528 -14.62 12.15 -38.23
C ALA A 528 -14.16 13.56 -38.62
N PHE A 529 -13.52 14.30 -37.70
CA PHE A 529 -12.95 15.62 -38.03
C PHE A 529 -11.76 16.02 -37.15
N LEU A 530 -10.87 15.07 -36.79
CA LEU A 530 -9.68 15.41 -36.00
C LEU A 530 -8.38 14.69 -36.39
N THR A 531 -8.28 14.19 -37.62
CA THR A 531 -7.09 13.47 -38.12
C THR A 531 -6.37 14.15 -39.29
N LEU A 532 -6.73 15.40 -39.65
CA LEU A 532 -6.08 16.13 -40.74
C LEU A 532 -5.14 17.27 -40.29
N LEU A 533 -5.01 17.53 -38.99
CA LEU A 533 -4.16 18.64 -38.48
C LEU A 533 -2.79 18.21 -37.94
N LEU A 534 -2.52 16.91 -37.84
CA LEU A 534 -1.26 16.38 -37.28
C LEU A 534 -0.20 16.00 -38.32
N THR A 535 -0.52 16.07 -39.62
CA THR A 535 0.44 15.77 -40.69
C THR A 535 1.15 17.01 -41.26
N LEU A 536 0.82 18.22 -40.79
CA LEU A 536 1.41 19.48 -41.28
C LEU A 536 2.45 20.12 -40.34
N PHE A 537 2.65 19.56 -39.14
CA PHE A 537 3.65 20.05 -38.16
C PHE A 537 4.94 19.20 -38.11
N LEU A 538 5.06 18.16 -38.94
CA LEU A 538 6.25 17.30 -39.03
C LEU A 538 7.08 17.54 -40.30
N SER A 539 6.85 18.64 -41.01
CA SER A 539 7.62 19.05 -42.18
C SER A 539 8.04 20.53 -42.16
N LEU A 540 8.37 21.05 -40.97
CA LEU A 540 9.03 22.35 -40.79
C LEU A 540 10.17 22.23 -39.78
#